data_AF-A0A929K6L3-F1
#
_entry.id   AF-A0A929K6L3-F1
#
_cell.length_a   1.000
_cell.length_b   1.000
_cell.length_c   1.000
_cell.angle_alpha   90.00
_cell.angle_beta   90.00
_cell.angle_gamma   90.00
#
_symmetry.space_group_name_H-M   'P 1'
#
loop_
_entity.id
_entity.type
_entity.pdbx_description
1 polymer ?
#
loop_
_entity_poly.entity_id
_entity_poly.type
_entity_poly.pdbx_seq_one_letter_code
_entity_poly.pdbx_strand_id
1 'polypeptide(L)'
;AYYVHTSHGDLVFLDTPGHEAFTAMRARGAKVTDLIVLVVAADDGVMEQTIEAIDHAKAAKIPIIVAVNKIDKANADPEKVRRELSKYGFLSEEWGGDTLFSEISAKTGRGVDELLDSILLQSEILESKANYKKHARGVIIEARLDKNRGPFATVLIRDGTLNQGDFFVCGENYGRVRAMLNDIGQKIKSATPSLPVEIYGISDVPMAGDDFIVTSDEKKAKLISEHRKTKARLDTIATRDSVSLDNLFDRIKEGEVKELDIIIRADVQGSAEALIDSLTKLSTEDVKLKV
;
A
#
# COMPACT_ATOMS: atom_id res chain seq x y z
N ALA A 1 0.99 -3.96 -8.09
CA ALA A 1 -0.23 -3.36 -8.64
C ALA A 1 -0.35 -3.81 -10.08
N TYR A 2 -1.53 -4.27 -10.50
CA TYR A 2 -1.74 -4.88 -11.81
C TYR A 2 -2.93 -4.22 -12.50
N TYR A 3 -2.82 -4.03 -13.81
CA TYR A 3 -3.86 -3.44 -14.63
C TYR A 3 -4.68 -4.54 -15.30
N VAL A 4 -6.00 -4.45 -15.19
CA VAL A 4 -6.96 -5.42 -15.72
C VAL A 4 -7.90 -4.68 -16.66
N HIS A 5 -7.90 -5.09 -17.93
CA HIS A 5 -8.83 -4.59 -18.94
C HIS A 5 -10.08 -5.47 -18.96
N THR A 6 -11.26 -4.86 -18.85
CA THR A 6 -12.55 -5.54 -19.05
C THR A 6 -13.29 -4.94 -20.24
N SER A 7 -14.38 -5.57 -20.68
CA SER A 7 -15.23 -5.04 -21.77
C SER A 7 -15.91 -3.72 -21.41
N HIS A 8 -16.06 -3.43 -20.11
CA HIS A 8 -16.82 -2.28 -19.60
C HIS A 8 -15.93 -1.17 -19.04
N GLY A 9 -14.65 -1.44 -18.81
CA GLY A 9 -13.70 -0.44 -18.33
C GLY A 9 -12.38 -1.06 -17.88
N ASP A 10 -11.54 -0.22 -17.30
CA ASP A 10 -10.23 -0.62 -16.80
C ASP A 10 -10.19 -0.57 -15.28
N LEU A 11 -9.61 -1.59 -14.66
CA LEU A 11 -9.42 -1.68 -13.22
C LEU A 11 -7.95 -1.84 -12.87
N VAL A 12 -7.53 -1.25 -11.76
CA VAL A 12 -6.19 -1.45 -11.22
C VAL A 12 -6.27 -2.02 -9.82
N PHE A 13 -5.69 -3.20 -9.66
CA PHE A 13 -5.66 -3.92 -8.40
C PHE A 13 -4.36 -3.67 -7.67
N LEU A 14 -4.48 -3.26 -6.42
CA LEU A 14 -3.36 -3.21 -5.48
C LEU A 14 -3.48 -4.39 -4.51
N ASP A 15 -2.62 -5.38 -4.68
CA ASP A 15 -2.55 -6.53 -3.79
C ASP A 15 -1.59 -6.24 -2.63
N THR A 16 -2.04 -6.48 -1.40
CA THR A 16 -1.24 -6.33 -0.19
C THR A 16 -1.39 -7.58 0.67
N PRO A 17 -0.32 -8.13 1.26
CA PRO A 17 -0.41 -9.33 2.08
C PRO A 17 -1.34 -9.15 3.29
N GLY A 18 -2.15 -10.17 3.60
CA GLY A 18 -3.08 -10.19 4.73
C GLY A 18 -2.45 -10.51 6.10
N HIS A 19 -1.15 -10.81 6.15
CA HIS A 19 -0.46 -11.16 7.39
C HIS A 19 -0.20 -9.92 8.27
N GLU A 20 -0.26 -10.07 9.60
CA GLU A 20 -0.13 -8.97 10.59
C GLU A 20 1.12 -8.11 10.37
N ALA A 21 2.27 -8.72 10.09
CA ALA A 21 3.52 -8.02 9.76
C ALA A 21 3.41 -6.94 8.65
N PHE A 22 2.37 -6.98 7.82
CA PHE A 22 2.15 -6.03 6.71
C PHE A 22 1.03 -5.01 6.97
N THR A 23 0.61 -4.80 8.22
CA THR A 23 -0.38 -3.76 8.61
C THR A 23 -0.08 -2.39 8.00
N ALA A 24 1.19 -1.95 8.07
CA ALA A 24 1.60 -0.66 7.50
C ALA A 24 1.45 -0.61 5.97
N MET A 25 1.61 -1.74 5.27
CA MET A 25 1.41 -1.84 3.83
C MET A 25 -0.09 -1.79 3.49
N ARG A 26 -0.94 -2.49 4.25
CA ARG A 26 -2.41 -2.41 4.11
C ARG A 26 -2.94 -1.00 4.35
N ALA A 27 -2.52 -0.35 5.43
CA ALA A 27 -2.95 1.01 5.77
C ALA A 27 -2.58 2.03 4.67
N ARG A 28 -1.42 1.85 4.02
CA ARG A 28 -1.01 2.65 2.86
C ARG A 28 -1.85 2.32 1.63
N GLY A 29 -2.04 1.04 1.34
CA GLY A 29 -2.85 0.60 0.21
C GLY A 29 -4.27 1.15 0.26
N ALA A 30 -4.92 1.04 1.43
CA ALA A 30 -6.23 1.62 1.69
C ALA A 30 -6.26 3.11 1.32
N LYS A 31 -5.35 3.93 1.83
CA LYS A 31 -5.31 5.38 1.52
C LYS A 31 -5.08 5.74 0.05
N VAL A 32 -4.73 4.78 -0.79
CA VAL A 32 -4.41 4.99 -2.21
C VAL A 32 -5.49 4.48 -3.14
N THR A 33 -6.26 3.49 -2.71
CA THR A 33 -7.35 2.90 -3.49
C THR A 33 -8.66 3.64 -3.30
N ASP A 34 -9.48 3.70 -4.36
CA ASP A 34 -10.83 4.25 -4.29
C ASP A 34 -11.86 3.27 -3.71
N LEU A 35 -11.56 1.97 -3.78
CA LEU A 35 -12.41 0.86 -3.36
C LEU A 35 -11.56 -0.26 -2.72
N ILE A 36 -12.13 -0.95 -1.74
CA ILE A 36 -11.50 -2.12 -1.10
C ILE A 36 -12.35 -3.36 -1.38
N VAL A 37 -11.71 -4.43 -1.85
CA VAL A 37 -12.34 -5.75 -1.96
C VAL A 37 -11.91 -6.59 -0.77
N LEU A 38 -12.86 -6.90 0.11
CA LEU A 38 -12.64 -7.76 1.28
C LEU A 38 -12.95 -9.21 0.89
N VAL A 39 -11.89 -10.02 0.73
CA VAL A 39 -12.05 -11.44 0.41
C VAL A 39 -12.19 -12.24 1.71
N VAL A 40 -13.33 -12.92 1.88
CA VAL A 40 -13.62 -13.76 3.04
C VAL A 40 -13.93 -15.17 2.58
N ALA A 41 -13.33 -16.18 3.22
CA ALA A 41 -13.56 -17.56 2.82
C ALA A 41 -14.89 -18.09 3.42
N ALA A 42 -15.70 -18.76 2.60
CA ALA A 42 -16.98 -19.31 3.01
C ALA A 42 -16.89 -20.49 3.99
N ASP A 43 -15.72 -21.14 4.10
CA ASP A 43 -15.46 -22.23 5.03
C ASP A 43 -14.90 -21.75 6.37
N ASP A 44 -14.00 -20.76 6.33
CA ASP A 44 -13.29 -20.25 7.51
C ASP A 44 -14.11 -19.16 8.24
N GLY A 45 -14.87 -18.33 7.52
CA GLY A 45 -15.61 -17.21 8.09
C GLY A 45 -14.74 -15.98 8.36
N VAL A 46 -15.20 -15.09 9.25
CA VAL A 46 -14.50 -13.85 9.61
C VAL A 46 -13.39 -14.15 10.63
N MET A 47 -12.15 -13.80 10.29
CA MET A 47 -10.96 -13.99 11.14
C MET A 47 -10.43 -12.65 11.66
N GLU A 48 -9.50 -12.66 12.63
CA GLU A 48 -8.89 -11.43 13.18
C GLU A 48 -8.28 -10.52 12.10
N GLN A 49 -7.60 -11.12 11.11
CA GLN A 49 -7.05 -10.39 9.96
C GLN A 49 -8.14 -9.71 9.11
N THR A 50 -9.32 -10.32 9.01
CA THR A 50 -10.49 -9.74 8.34
C THR A 50 -11.00 -8.52 9.10
N ILE A 51 -11.05 -8.61 10.44
CA ILE A 51 -11.48 -7.50 11.31
C ILE A 51 -10.51 -6.33 11.20
N GLU A 52 -9.21 -6.60 11.18
CA GLU A 52 -8.19 -5.55 11.01
C GLU A 52 -8.32 -4.83 9.66
N ALA A 53 -8.56 -5.57 8.57
CA ALA A 53 -8.80 -5.00 7.25
C ALA A 53 -10.07 -4.11 7.22
N ILE A 54 -11.13 -4.55 7.91
CA ILE A 54 -12.36 -3.77 8.10
C ILE A 54 -12.07 -2.45 8.81
N ASP A 55 -11.29 -2.47 9.88
CA ASP A 55 -10.99 -1.28 10.67
C ASP A 55 -10.18 -0.26 9.88
N HIS A 56 -9.23 -0.70 9.07
CA HIS A 56 -8.49 0.18 8.15
C HIS A 56 -9.39 0.83 7.11
N ALA A 57 -10.29 0.07 6.50
CA ALA A 57 -11.22 0.58 5.50
C ALA A 57 -12.19 1.61 6.09
N LYS A 58 -12.73 1.34 7.28
CA LYS A 58 -13.59 2.29 8.02
C LYS A 58 -12.84 3.57 8.41
N ALA A 59 -11.62 3.45 8.90
CA ALA A 59 -10.79 4.60 9.26
C ALA A 59 -10.48 5.48 8.03
N ALA A 60 -10.29 4.86 6.87
CA ALA A 60 -10.05 5.56 5.61
C ALA A 60 -11.35 6.08 4.94
N LYS A 61 -12.53 5.66 5.41
CA LYS A 61 -13.86 5.95 4.83
C LYS A 61 -13.98 5.50 3.36
N ILE A 62 -13.43 4.33 3.07
CA ILE A 62 -13.42 3.76 1.72
C ILE A 62 -14.52 2.70 1.62
N PRO A 63 -15.33 2.70 0.56
CA PRO A 63 -16.36 1.70 0.37
C PRO A 63 -15.74 0.31 0.21
N ILE A 64 -16.41 -0.69 0.79
CA ILE A 64 -15.98 -2.09 0.75
C ILE A 64 -16.96 -2.90 -0.08
N ILE A 65 -16.41 -3.76 -0.95
CA ILE A 65 -17.13 -4.84 -1.60
C ILE A 65 -16.64 -6.15 -0.99
N VAL A 66 -17.57 -7.02 -0.59
CA VAL A 66 -17.23 -8.30 0.04
C VAL A 66 -17.26 -9.40 -1.00
N ALA A 67 -16.13 -10.08 -1.20
CA ALA A 67 -16.03 -11.25 -2.06
C ALA A 67 -15.99 -12.52 -1.20
N VAL A 68 -17.08 -13.28 -1.18
CA VAL A 68 -17.17 -14.55 -0.46
C VAL A 68 -16.56 -15.66 -1.33
N ASN A 69 -15.36 -16.09 -0.96
CA ASN A 69 -14.57 -17.04 -1.75
C ASN A 69 -14.77 -18.50 -1.32
N LYS A 70 -14.32 -19.44 -2.16
CA LYS A 70 -14.37 -20.90 -1.97
C LYS A 70 -15.79 -21.51 -1.99
N ILE A 71 -16.72 -20.92 -2.73
CA ILE A 71 -18.08 -21.48 -2.91
C ILE A 71 -18.11 -22.83 -3.64
N ASP A 72 -16.99 -23.27 -4.21
CA ASP A 72 -16.84 -24.59 -4.81
C ASP A 72 -16.75 -25.72 -3.77
N LYS A 73 -16.52 -25.41 -2.49
CA LYS A 73 -16.45 -26.42 -1.43
C LYS A 73 -17.84 -26.82 -0.94
N ALA A 74 -18.03 -28.10 -0.69
CA ALA A 74 -19.30 -28.63 -0.16
C ALA A 74 -19.66 -28.11 1.24
N ASN A 75 -18.66 -27.69 2.02
CA ASN A 75 -18.85 -27.09 3.35
C ASN A 75 -18.83 -25.55 3.34
N ALA A 76 -18.93 -24.92 2.15
CA ALA A 76 -19.04 -23.47 2.05
C ALA A 76 -20.39 -23.00 2.60
N ASP A 77 -20.37 -22.00 3.48
CA ASP A 77 -21.58 -21.35 4.02
C ASP A 77 -21.49 -19.82 3.84
N PRO A 78 -21.87 -19.30 2.66
CA PRO A 78 -21.90 -17.85 2.41
C PRO A 78 -22.83 -17.09 3.35
N GLU A 79 -23.94 -17.71 3.76
CA GLU A 79 -24.91 -17.12 4.68
C GLU A 79 -24.31 -16.90 6.07
N LYS A 80 -23.44 -17.80 6.54
CA LYS A 80 -22.67 -17.59 7.77
C LYS A 80 -21.79 -16.36 7.67
N VAL A 81 -21.09 -16.16 6.55
CA VAL A 81 -20.23 -14.98 6.34
C VAL A 81 -21.05 -13.69 6.38
N ARG A 82 -22.21 -13.64 5.69
CA ARG A 82 -23.14 -12.49 5.75
C ARG A 82 -23.59 -12.19 7.18
N ARG A 83 -24.00 -13.21 7.93
CA ARG A 83 -24.41 -13.06 9.35
C ARG A 83 -23.27 -12.53 10.22
N GLU A 84 -22.05 -13.00 10.03
CA GLU A 84 -20.89 -12.57 10.82
C GLU A 84 -20.51 -11.12 10.51
N LEU A 85 -20.46 -10.74 9.23
CA LEU A 85 -20.11 -9.39 8.78
C LEU A 85 -21.17 -8.35 9.16
N SER A 86 -22.44 -8.74 9.27
CA SER A 86 -23.50 -7.82 9.73
C SER A 86 -23.24 -7.26 11.14
N LYS A 87 -22.58 -8.02 12.03
CA LYS A 87 -22.16 -7.55 13.37
C LYS A 87 -21.16 -6.41 13.31
N TYR A 88 -20.41 -6.32 12.21
CA TYR A 88 -19.45 -5.26 11.95
C TYR A 88 -20.05 -4.14 11.10
N GLY A 89 -21.36 -4.13 10.86
CA GLY A 89 -22.06 -3.08 10.12
C GLY A 89 -22.00 -3.23 8.61
N PHE A 90 -21.55 -4.38 8.08
CA PHE A 90 -21.67 -4.69 6.65
C PHE A 90 -22.92 -5.51 6.42
N LEU A 91 -23.97 -4.85 5.96
CA LEU A 91 -25.25 -5.48 5.66
C LEU A 91 -25.40 -5.59 4.14
N SER A 92 -25.79 -6.77 3.66
CA SER A 92 -26.01 -6.98 2.23
C SER A 92 -27.21 -6.18 1.73
N GLU A 93 -27.19 -5.82 0.45
CA GLU A 93 -28.32 -5.14 -0.21
C GLU A 93 -29.63 -5.95 -0.12
N GLU A 94 -29.54 -7.28 -0.19
CA GLU A 94 -30.68 -8.18 -0.03
C GLU A 94 -31.37 -8.03 1.34
N TRP A 95 -30.62 -7.63 2.37
CA TRP A 95 -31.12 -7.43 3.72
C TRP A 95 -31.41 -5.94 4.01
N GLY A 96 -31.43 -5.11 2.96
CA GLY A 96 -31.66 -3.67 3.05
C GLY A 96 -30.43 -2.86 3.47
N GLY A 97 -29.23 -3.42 3.31
CA GLY A 97 -27.96 -2.74 3.50
C GLY A 97 -27.44 -2.04 2.25
N ASP A 98 -26.19 -1.59 2.31
CA ASP A 98 -25.46 -0.85 1.28
C ASP A 98 -24.18 -1.55 0.82
N THR A 99 -23.85 -2.70 1.42
CA THR A 99 -22.62 -3.43 1.10
C THR A 99 -22.91 -4.46 0.01
N LEU A 100 -22.10 -4.42 -1.05
CA LEU A 100 -22.15 -5.41 -2.14
C LEU A 100 -21.47 -6.70 -1.69
N PHE A 101 -22.17 -7.83 -1.88
CA PHE A 101 -21.65 -9.17 -1.63
C PHE A 101 -21.62 -9.96 -2.95
N SER A 102 -20.44 -10.42 -3.34
CA SER A 102 -20.26 -11.27 -4.52
C SER A 102 -19.74 -12.64 -4.09
N GLU A 103 -20.43 -13.70 -4.51
CA GLU A 103 -20.02 -15.08 -4.26
C GLU A 103 -19.09 -15.56 -5.37
N ILE A 104 -17.85 -15.91 -5.03
CA ILE A 104 -16.82 -16.29 -6.00
C ILE A 104 -16.13 -17.61 -5.67
N SER A 105 -15.60 -18.26 -6.69
CA SER A 105 -14.61 -19.33 -6.55
C SER A 105 -13.35 -18.94 -7.29
N ALA A 106 -12.33 -18.50 -6.55
CA ALA A 106 -11.02 -18.17 -7.12
C ALA A 106 -10.32 -19.39 -7.76
N LYS A 107 -10.76 -20.62 -7.45
CA LYS A 107 -10.23 -21.85 -8.04
C LYS A 107 -10.81 -22.15 -9.41
N THR A 108 -12.13 -21.97 -9.57
CA THR A 108 -12.84 -22.28 -10.81
C THR A 108 -13.04 -21.07 -11.71
N GLY A 109 -12.87 -19.86 -11.17
CA GLY A 109 -13.17 -18.59 -11.84
C GLY A 109 -14.65 -18.19 -11.77
N ARG A 110 -15.52 -19.01 -11.17
CA ARG A 110 -16.95 -18.70 -11.06
C ARG A 110 -17.18 -17.41 -10.26
N GLY A 111 -18.05 -16.54 -10.78
CA GLY A 111 -18.47 -15.28 -10.12
C GLY A 111 -17.43 -14.15 -10.18
N VAL A 112 -16.24 -14.39 -10.76
CA VAL A 112 -15.21 -13.34 -10.85
C VAL A 112 -15.64 -12.23 -11.82
N ASP A 113 -16.23 -12.57 -12.96
CA ASP A 113 -16.73 -11.58 -13.93
C ASP A 113 -17.82 -10.69 -13.29
N GLU A 114 -18.76 -11.29 -12.57
CA GLU A 114 -19.82 -10.57 -11.84
C GLU A 114 -19.24 -9.65 -10.75
N LEU A 115 -18.16 -10.08 -10.08
CA LEU A 115 -17.44 -9.23 -9.11
C LEU A 115 -16.79 -8.03 -9.81
N LEU A 116 -16.15 -8.24 -10.97
CA LEU A 116 -15.53 -7.15 -11.73
C LEU A 116 -16.56 -6.13 -12.21
N ASP A 117 -17.71 -6.59 -12.69
CA ASP A 117 -18.83 -5.72 -13.09
C ASP A 117 -19.38 -4.94 -11.89
N SER A 118 -19.50 -5.58 -10.72
CA SER A 118 -19.93 -4.92 -9.48
C SER A 118 -18.95 -3.84 -9.03
N ILE A 119 -17.64 -4.08 -9.15
CA ILE A 119 -16.59 -3.09 -8.84
C ILE A 119 -16.70 -1.89 -9.78
N LEU A 120 -16.89 -2.14 -11.09
CA LEU A 120 -17.05 -1.08 -12.07
C LEU A 120 -18.29 -0.24 -11.80
N LEU A 121 -19.44 -0.87 -11.54
CA LEU A 121 -20.67 -0.17 -11.18
C LEU A 121 -20.49 0.71 -9.94
N GLN A 122 -19.84 0.17 -8.89
CA GLN A 122 -19.56 0.93 -7.69
C GLN A 122 -18.64 2.14 -7.97
N SER A 123 -17.67 1.99 -8.87
CA SER A 123 -16.77 3.08 -9.26
C SER A 123 -17.50 4.21 -10.00
N GLU A 124 -18.52 3.89 -10.79
CA GLU A 124 -19.36 4.90 -11.47
C GLU A 124 -20.18 5.71 -10.46
N ILE A 125 -20.73 5.06 -9.43
CA ILE A 125 -21.48 5.72 -8.36
C ILE A 125 -20.61 6.70 -7.57
N LEU A 126 -19.32 6.37 -7.38
CA LEU A 126 -18.37 7.24 -6.68
C LEU A 126 -17.97 8.49 -7.47
N GLU A 127 -18.26 8.53 -8.77
CA GLU A 127 -17.88 9.61 -9.69
C GLU A 127 -16.40 10.01 -9.59
N SER A 128 -15.49 9.02 -9.53
CA SER A 128 -14.05 9.27 -9.43
C SER A 128 -13.56 10.16 -10.59
N LYS A 129 -12.94 11.30 -10.25
CA LYS A 129 -12.50 12.32 -11.23
C LYS A 129 -10.99 12.52 -11.15
N ALA A 130 -10.34 12.50 -12.31
CA ALA A 130 -8.92 12.83 -12.46
C ALA A 130 -8.70 13.82 -13.62
N ASN A 131 -7.70 14.69 -13.49
CA ASN A 131 -7.37 15.69 -14.50
C ASN A 131 -6.10 15.31 -15.27
N TYR A 132 -6.30 14.78 -16.47
CA TYR A 132 -5.23 14.34 -17.36
C TYR A 132 -4.26 15.46 -17.82
N LYS A 133 -4.66 16.74 -17.76
CA LYS A 133 -3.89 17.86 -18.33
C LYS A 133 -2.87 18.47 -17.38
N LYS A 134 -2.89 18.11 -16.10
CA LYS A 134 -1.97 18.66 -15.09
C LYS A 134 -0.68 17.86 -15.01
N HIS A 135 0.31 18.42 -14.31
CA HIS A 135 1.50 17.67 -13.90
C HIS A 135 1.12 16.48 -13.03
N ALA A 136 1.79 15.35 -13.26
CA ALA A 136 1.48 14.13 -12.56
C ALA A 136 1.69 14.25 -11.05
N ARG A 137 0.74 13.72 -10.29
CA ARG A 137 0.85 13.46 -8.87
C ARG A 137 0.48 12.01 -8.62
N GLY A 138 1.18 11.37 -7.72
CA GLY A 138 0.98 9.98 -7.39
C GLY A 138 1.55 9.62 -6.04
N VAL A 139 1.58 8.33 -5.75
CA VAL A 139 2.17 7.79 -4.53
C VAL A 139 3.10 6.64 -4.90
N ILE A 140 4.23 6.55 -4.20
CA ILE A 140 5.14 5.42 -4.32
C ILE A 140 4.48 4.19 -3.68
N ILE A 141 4.24 3.16 -4.48
CA ILE A 141 3.72 1.87 -4.00
C ILE A 141 4.86 1.04 -3.43
N GLU A 142 5.95 0.93 -4.18
CA GLU A 142 7.11 0.14 -3.81
C GLU A 142 8.38 0.74 -4.44
N ALA A 143 9.53 0.51 -3.81
CA ALA A 143 10.82 0.96 -4.30
C ALA A 143 11.88 -0.13 -4.11
N ARG A 144 12.80 -0.25 -5.08
CA ARG A 144 13.83 -1.29 -5.14
C ARG A 144 15.11 -0.75 -5.77
N LEU A 145 16.22 -1.45 -5.53
CA LEU A 145 17.52 -1.13 -6.13
C LEU A 145 17.91 -2.22 -7.12
N ASP A 146 17.94 -1.86 -8.41
CA ASP A 146 18.48 -2.75 -9.44
C ASP A 146 20.00 -2.57 -9.57
N LYS A 147 20.75 -3.68 -9.60
CA LYS A 147 22.21 -3.67 -9.68
C LYS A 147 22.75 -2.99 -10.95
N ASN A 148 22.01 -3.06 -12.05
CA ASN A 148 22.42 -2.58 -13.36
C ASN A 148 21.81 -1.23 -13.72
N ARG A 149 20.59 -0.94 -13.26
CA ARG A 149 19.81 0.25 -13.63
C ARG A 149 19.73 1.31 -12.54
N GLY A 150 20.18 1.00 -11.33
CA GLY A 150 20.08 1.88 -10.17
C GLY A 150 18.70 1.80 -9.51
N PRO A 151 18.36 2.79 -8.66
CA PRO A 151 17.09 2.78 -7.93
C PRO A 151 15.91 3.01 -8.87
N PHE A 152 14.85 2.25 -8.63
CA PHE A 152 13.57 2.37 -9.33
C PHE A 152 12.42 2.25 -8.34
N ALA A 153 11.26 2.76 -8.73
CA ALA A 153 10.07 2.70 -7.90
C ALA A 153 8.82 2.52 -8.74
N THR A 154 7.85 1.80 -8.19
CA THR A 154 6.51 1.66 -8.75
C THR A 154 5.65 2.78 -8.20
N VAL A 155 5.13 3.62 -9.08
CA VAL A 155 4.31 4.79 -8.75
C VAL A 155 2.90 4.57 -9.26
N LEU A 156 1.91 4.83 -8.43
CA LEU A 156 0.52 4.90 -8.86
C LEU A 156 0.14 6.37 -9.08
N ILE A 157 -0.13 6.74 -10.33
CA ILE A 157 -0.51 8.10 -10.70
C ILE A 157 -1.98 8.34 -10.31
N ARG A 158 -2.25 9.40 -9.57
CA ARG A 158 -3.60 9.78 -9.12
C ARG A 158 -4.20 10.92 -9.95
N ASP A 159 -3.38 11.89 -10.32
CA ASP A 159 -3.81 13.07 -11.09
C ASP A 159 -2.72 13.46 -12.08
N GLY A 160 -3.09 14.08 -13.20
CA GLY A 160 -2.15 14.46 -14.25
C GLY A 160 -1.61 13.31 -15.10
N THR A 161 -0.77 13.66 -16.08
CA THR A 161 -0.09 12.69 -16.95
C THR A 161 1.41 12.79 -16.73
N LEU A 162 2.06 11.66 -16.45
CA LEU A 162 3.51 11.57 -16.30
C LEU A 162 4.14 11.27 -17.66
N ASN A 163 5.16 12.04 -18.05
CA ASN A 163 5.86 11.82 -19.31
C ASN A 163 7.34 11.48 -19.08
N GLN A 164 7.92 10.74 -20.03
CA GLN A 164 9.35 10.48 -20.04
C GLN A 164 10.11 11.81 -20.18
N GLY A 165 11.08 12.02 -19.28
CA GLY A 165 11.89 13.23 -19.22
C GLY A 165 11.42 14.26 -18.20
N ASP A 166 10.25 14.07 -17.58
CA ASP A 166 9.74 14.94 -16.52
C ASP A 166 10.65 14.91 -15.29
N PHE A 167 10.74 16.05 -14.60
CA PHE A 167 11.43 16.18 -13.32
C PHE A 167 10.45 15.96 -12.18
N PHE A 168 10.85 15.23 -11.15
CA PHE A 168 9.95 14.91 -10.05
C PHE A 168 10.66 14.95 -8.70
N VAL A 169 9.83 15.01 -7.66
CA VAL A 169 10.19 14.81 -6.26
C VAL A 169 9.37 13.65 -5.72
N CYS A 170 10.01 12.74 -5.01
CA CYS A 170 9.40 11.62 -4.30
C CYS A 170 9.92 11.61 -2.86
N GLY A 171 9.09 12.03 -1.90
CA GLY A 171 9.52 12.19 -0.51
C GLY A 171 10.72 13.13 -0.38
N GLU A 172 11.84 12.60 0.11
CA GLU A 172 13.13 13.29 0.25
C GLU A 172 14.01 13.22 -1.00
N ASN A 173 13.64 12.41 -1.98
CA ASN A 173 14.43 12.17 -3.19
C ASN A 173 13.89 12.96 -4.38
N TYR A 174 14.74 13.17 -5.38
CA TYR A 174 14.36 13.84 -6.62
C TYR A 174 14.96 13.10 -7.80
N GLY A 175 14.49 13.41 -9.00
CA GLY A 175 15.02 12.77 -10.19
C GLY A 175 14.43 13.30 -11.48
N ARG A 176 14.87 12.67 -12.57
CA ARG A 176 14.31 12.86 -13.90
C ARG A 176 13.92 11.50 -14.45
N VAL A 177 12.71 11.38 -14.98
CA VAL A 177 12.20 10.12 -15.53
C VAL A 177 13.04 9.73 -16.74
N ARG A 178 13.93 8.74 -16.56
CA ARG A 178 14.79 8.24 -17.64
C ARG A 178 14.08 7.22 -18.51
N ALA A 179 13.30 6.35 -17.87
CA ALA A 179 12.50 5.31 -18.50
C ALA A 179 11.29 5.02 -17.63
N MET A 180 10.22 4.56 -18.28
CA MET A 180 9.00 4.09 -17.63
C MET A 180 8.63 2.72 -18.19
N LEU A 181 8.20 1.82 -17.32
CA LEU A 181 7.64 0.51 -17.68
C LEU A 181 6.23 0.39 -17.09
N ASN A 182 5.31 -0.24 -17.82
CA ASN A 182 4.01 -0.64 -17.26
C ASN A 182 4.14 -1.92 -16.42
N ASP A 183 3.03 -2.38 -15.86
CA ASP A 183 2.91 -3.58 -15.01
C ASP A 183 3.35 -4.89 -15.69
N ILE A 184 3.28 -4.96 -17.02
CA ILE A 184 3.78 -6.10 -17.82
C ILE A 184 5.23 -5.91 -18.32
N GLY A 185 5.93 -4.87 -17.87
CA GLY A 185 7.35 -4.64 -18.18
C GLY A 185 7.63 -4.06 -19.57
N GLN A 186 6.61 -3.54 -20.26
CA GLN A 186 6.76 -2.85 -21.55
C GLN A 186 7.08 -1.37 -21.34
N LYS A 187 7.95 -0.82 -22.20
CA LYS A 187 8.33 0.60 -22.15
C LYS A 187 7.19 1.49 -22.62
N ILE A 188 6.83 2.46 -21.80
CA ILE A 188 5.83 3.48 -22.10
C ILE A 188 6.43 4.89 -22.08
N LYS A 189 5.85 5.81 -22.85
CA LYS A 189 6.30 7.22 -22.92
C LYS A 189 5.50 8.15 -22.03
N SER A 190 4.25 7.78 -21.74
CA SER A 190 3.31 8.53 -20.92
C SER A 190 2.52 7.58 -20.04
N ALA A 191 2.27 7.97 -18.80
CA ALA A 191 1.39 7.25 -17.87
C ALA A 191 0.26 8.19 -17.41
N THR A 192 -0.98 7.74 -17.57
CA THR A 192 -2.20 8.46 -17.19
C THR A 192 -2.58 8.17 -15.74
N PRO A 193 -3.54 8.91 -15.15
CA PRO A 193 -4.13 8.57 -13.86
C PRO A 193 -4.59 7.11 -13.81
N SER A 194 -4.54 6.54 -12.61
CA SER A 194 -4.84 5.15 -12.26
C SER A 194 -3.88 4.11 -12.81
N LEU A 195 -2.95 4.45 -13.71
CA LEU A 195 -1.97 3.49 -14.23
C LEU A 195 -0.77 3.34 -13.26
N PRO A 196 -0.42 2.12 -12.83
CA PRO A 196 0.81 1.87 -12.11
C PRO A 196 1.99 1.86 -13.10
N VAL A 197 3.05 2.59 -12.78
CA VAL A 197 4.23 2.72 -13.64
C VAL A 197 5.51 2.57 -12.84
N GLU A 198 6.42 1.74 -13.33
CA GLU A 198 7.79 1.68 -12.81
C GLU A 198 8.62 2.80 -13.42
N ILE A 199 9.21 3.63 -12.56
CA ILE A 199 10.05 4.76 -12.98
C ILE A 199 11.51 4.53 -12.62
N TYR A 200 12.40 4.96 -13.52
CA TYR A 200 13.84 4.95 -13.33
C TYR A 200 14.42 6.36 -13.35
N GLY A 201 15.56 6.56 -12.70
CA GLY A 201 16.25 7.84 -12.65
C GLY A 201 16.03 8.64 -11.36
N ILE A 202 15.73 7.93 -10.27
CA ILE A 202 15.64 8.49 -8.92
C ILE A 202 17.05 8.65 -8.35
N SER A 203 17.28 9.68 -7.54
CA SER A 203 18.58 9.90 -6.88
C SER A 203 18.97 8.78 -5.91
N ASP A 204 17.98 8.24 -5.20
CA ASP A 204 18.13 7.19 -4.18
C ASP A 204 16.80 6.43 -4.05
N VAL A 205 16.76 5.33 -3.30
CA VAL A 205 15.54 4.55 -3.07
C VAL A 205 14.56 5.36 -2.21
N PRO A 206 13.38 5.77 -2.73
CA PRO A 206 12.37 6.49 -1.94
C PRO A 206 11.65 5.56 -0.96
N MET A 207 10.98 6.14 0.03
CA MET A 207 10.15 5.36 0.95
C MET A 207 8.82 5.01 0.28
N ALA A 208 8.34 3.81 0.54
CA ALA A 208 7.04 3.40 0.04
C ALA A 208 5.93 4.14 0.82
N GLY A 209 4.97 4.72 0.11
CA GLY A 209 3.97 5.65 0.65
C GLY A 209 4.33 7.13 0.47
N ASP A 210 5.53 7.46 0.00
CA ASP A 210 5.91 8.84 -0.28
C ASP A 210 5.06 9.45 -1.40
N ASP A 211 4.77 10.74 -1.27
CA ASP A 211 4.14 11.52 -2.34
C ASP A 211 5.10 11.68 -3.51
N PHE A 212 4.61 11.39 -4.70
CA PHE A 212 5.26 11.64 -5.97
C PHE A 212 4.65 12.87 -6.64
N ILE A 213 5.48 13.87 -6.97
CA ILE A 213 5.03 15.13 -7.55
C ILE A 213 5.96 15.53 -8.69
N VAL A 214 5.40 15.66 -9.90
CA VAL A 214 6.10 16.25 -11.03
C VAL A 214 6.24 17.76 -10.84
N THR A 215 7.43 18.24 -11.16
CA THR A 215 7.82 19.65 -11.07
C THR A 215 8.19 20.18 -12.45
N SER A 216 8.08 21.49 -12.63
CA SER A 216 8.44 22.15 -13.89
C SER A 216 9.93 22.14 -14.17
N ASP A 217 10.77 22.20 -13.13
CA ASP A 217 12.20 22.43 -13.23
C ASP A 217 12.99 21.58 -12.24
N GLU A 218 14.14 21.05 -12.69
CA GLU A 218 15.08 20.28 -11.85
C GLU A 218 15.52 21.05 -10.59
N LYS A 219 15.79 22.35 -10.74
CA LYS A 219 16.22 23.20 -9.62
C LYS A 219 15.17 23.25 -8.50
N LYS A 220 13.88 23.32 -8.85
CA LYS A 220 12.80 23.31 -7.86
C LYS A 220 12.71 21.95 -7.18
N ALA A 221 12.80 20.87 -7.95
CA ALA A 221 12.79 19.52 -7.40
C ALA A 221 13.89 19.32 -6.35
N LYS A 222 15.12 19.74 -6.70
CA LYS A 222 16.28 19.67 -5.83
C LYS A 222 16.11 20.49 -4.55
N LEU A 223 15.65 21.74 -4.66
CA LEU A 223 15.41 22.61 -3.50
C LEU A 223 14.37 22.01 -2.53
N ILE A 224 13.27 21.46 -3.06
CA ILE A 224 12.22 20.81 -2.24
C ILE A 224 12.79 19.59 -1.50
N SER A 225 13.55 18.75 -2.22
CA SER A 225 14.22 17.58 -1.64
C SER A 225 15.21 17.95 -0.54
N GLU A 226 16.09 18.94 -0.77
CA GLU A 226 17.07 19.40 0.22
C GLU A 226 16.40 19.98 1.47
N HIS A 227 15.31 20.73 1.30
CA HIS A 227 14.54 21.26 2.41
C HIS A 227 13.90 20.13 3.25
N ARG A 228 13.30 19.13 2.60
CA ARG A 228 12.72 17.96 3.28
C ARG A 228 13.77 17.13 4.03
N LYS A 229 14.92 16.87 3.40
CA LYS A 229 16.07 16.19 4.03
C LYS A 229 16.58 16.92 5.26
N THR A 230 16.71 18.25 5.17
CA THR A 230 17.15 19.07 6.30
C THR A 230 16.14 19.00 7.45
N LYS A 231 14.84 19.11 7.14
CA LYS A 231 13.79 18.98 8.14
C LYS A 231 13.79 17.60 8.82
N ALA A 232 13.83 16.52 8.06
CA ALA A 232 13.85 15.16 8.60
C ALA A 232 15.07 14.91 9.49
N ARG A 233 16.24 15.46 9.10
CA ARG A 233 17.45 15.42 9.93
C ARG A 233 17.27 16.17 11.26
N LEU A 234 16.63 17.34 11.25
CA LEU A 234 16.35 18.10 12.47
C LEU A 234 15.36 17.35 13.38
N ASP A 235 14.30 16.75 12.81
CA ASP A 235 13.31 15.97 13.54
C ASP A 235 13.95 14.72 14.20
N THR A 236 14.92 14.09 13.52
CA THR A 236 15.70 12.95 14.06
C THR A 236 16.61 13.37 15.22
N ILE A 237 17.16 14.59 15.18
CA ILE A 237 18.01 15.10 16.27
C ILE A 237 17.13 15.45 17.48
N ALA A 238 16.00 16.13 17.27
CA ALA A 238 15.09 16.50 18.35
C ALA A 238 14.49 15.29 19.08
N THR A 239 14.20 14.20 18.36
CA THR A 239 13.73 12.94 18.98
C THR A 239 14.82 12.26 19.80
N ARG A 240 16.09 12.33 19.38
CA ARG A 240 17.21 11.82 20.18
C ARG A 240 17.44 12.63 21.46
N ASP A 241 17.30 13.95 21.42
CA ASP A 241 17.45 14.81 22.61
C ASP A 241 16.31 14.63 23.63
N SER A 242 15.15 14.10 23.19
CA SER A 242 14.04 13.73 24.08
C SER A 242 14.23 12.41 24.83
N VAL A 243 15.26 11.63 24.48
CA VAL A 243 15.69 10.47 25.29
C VAL A 243 16.38 11.02 26.53
N SER A 244 15.58 11.25 27.58
CA SER A 244 16.03 11.91 28.81
C SER A 244 17.17 11.15 29.51
N LEU A 245 17.91 11.88 30.36
CA LEU A 245 18.90 11.32 31.27
C LEU A 245 18.34 10.18 32.15
N ASP A 246 17.02 10.12 32.34
CA ASP A 246 16.35 9.04 33.08
C ASP A 246 16.49 7.68 32.35
N ASN A 247 16.35 7.66 31.03
CA ASN A 247 16.58 6.45 30.22
C ASN A 247 18.04 5.99 30.25
N LEU A 248 19.00 6.91 30.42
CA LEU A 248 20.41 6.58 30.62
C LEU A 248 20.65 5.97 32.00
N PHE A 249 19.94 6.43 33.05
CA PHE A 249 19.99 5.82 34.38
C PHE A 249 19.34 4.44 34.44
N ASP A 250 18.24 4.22 33.72
CA ASP A 250 17.59 2.91 33.63
C ASP A 250 18.45 1.89 32.85
N ARG A 251 19.08 2.31 31.74
CA ARG A 251 20.07 1.47 31.02
C ARG A 251 21.30 1.11 31.84
N ILE A 252 21.69 1.93 32.82
CA ILE A 252 22.82 1.66 33.73
C ILE A 252 22.39 0.73 34.89
N LYS A 253 21.11 0.77 35.30
CA LYS A 253 20.54 -0.16 36.30
C LYS A 253 20.29 -1.56 35.74
N GLU A 254 19.93 -1.67 34.47
CA GLU A 254 19.68 -2.93 33.74
C GLU A 254 20.97 -3.67 33.34
N GLY A 255 21.92 -3.82 34.27
CA GLY A 255 23.27 -4.37 34.04
C GLY A 255 23.39 -5.81 33.51
N GLU A 256 22.32 -6.41 32.99
CA GLU A 256 22.28 -7.78 32.44
C GLU A 256 21.39 -7.97 31.19
N VAL A 257 20.82 -6.92 30.57
CA VAL A 257 20.04 -7.14 29.34
C VAL A 257 20.98 -7.46 28.19
N LYS A 258 20.93 -8.69 27.68
CA LYS A 258 21.76 -9.12 26.56
C LYS A 258 21.20 -8.49 25.28
N GLU A 259 21.98 -7.65 24.61
CA GLU A 259 21.62 -7.13 23.30
C GLU A 259 22.03 -8.13 22.20
N LEU A 260 21.13 -8.37 21.25
CA LEU A 260 21.43 -9.09 20.01
C LEU A 260 21.26 -8.14 18.84
N ASP A 261 22.40 -7.76 18.24
CA ASP A 261 22.43 -6.95 17.02
C ASP A 261 22.10 -7.83 15.80
N ILE A 262 21.11 -7.42 15.01
CA ILE A 262 20.64 -8.13 13.82
C ILE A 262 20.77 -7.18 12.62
N ILE A 263 21.45 -7.62 11.58
CA ILE A 263 21.52 -6.85 10.32
C ILE A 263 20.53 -7.45 9.33
N ILE A 264 19.53 -6.67 8.92
CA ILE A 264 18.55 -7.10 7.92
C ILE A 264 18.89 -6.48 6.56
N ARG A 265 18.95 -7.34 5.55
CA ARG A 265 19.01 -6.93 4.14
C ARG A 265 17.86 -7.60 3.40
N ALA A 266 16.94 -6.80 2.88
CA ALA A 266 15.84 -7.26 2.06
C ALA A 266 15.93 -6.69 0.64
N ASP A 267 15.33 -7.39 -0.32
CA ASP A 267 15.27 -6.93 -1.72
C ASP A 267 14.27 -5.77 -1.90
N VAL A 268 13.31 -5.63 -0.97
CA VAL A 268 12.23 -4.66 -1.03
C VAL A 268 12.05 -3.96 0.32
N GLN A 269 11.81 -2.64 0.28
CA GLN A 269 11.67 -1.80 1.48
C GLN A 269 10.56 -2.30 2.41
N GLY A 270 9.39 -2.63 1.86
CA GLY A 270 8.22 -3.04 2.65
C GLY A 270 8.43 -4.33 3.44
N SER A 271 9.22 -5.27 2.93
CA SER A 271 9.56 -6.50 3.66
C SER A 271 10.57 -6.24 4.77
N ALA A 272 11.52 -5.31 4.59
CA ALA A 272 12.42 -4.90 5.66
C ALA A 272 11.62 -4.27 6.82
N GLU A 273 10.71 -3.34 6.53
CA GLU A 273 9.84 -2.72 7.53
C GLU A 273 8.99 -3.74 8.30
N ALA A 274 8.35 -4.67 7.58
CA ALA A 274 7.53 -5.73 8.18
C ALA A 274 8.34 -6.64 9.13
N LEU A 275 9.58 -6.97 8.74
CA LEU A 275 10.47 -7.78 9.57
C LEU A 275 10.97 -7.02 10.79
N ILE A 276 11.31 -5.73 10.65
CA ILE A 276 11.73 -4.88 11.76
C ILE A 276 10.63 -4.81 12.83
N ASP A 277 9.38 -4.55 12.43
CA ASP A 277 8.25 -4.49 13.38
C ASP A 277 8.05 -5.84 14.08
N SER A 278 8.06 -6.93 13.32
CA SER A 278 7.90 -8.29 13.85
C SER A 278 9.01 -8.66 14.83
N LEU A 279 10.27 -8.32 14.53
CA LEU A 279 11.41 -8.58 15.41
C LEU A 279 11.36 -7.68 16.65
N THR A 280 10.90 -6.44 16.53
CA THR A 280 10.72 -5.56 17.68
C THR A 280 9.69 -6.13 18.65
N LYS A 281 8.59 -6.70 18.14
CA LYS A 281 7.56 -7.40 18.94
C LYS A 281 8.07 -8.69 19.62
N LEU A 282 9.08 -9.34 19.04
CA LEU A 282 9.71 -10.54 19.60
C LEU A 282 10.77 -10.23 20.67
N SER A 283 11.15 -8.96 20.84
CA SER A 283 12.12 -8.56 21.87
C SER A 283 11.56 -8.84 23.26
N THR A 284 12.37 -9.40 24.14
CA THR A 284 11.99 -9.70 25.54
C THR A 284 12.75 -8.80 26.51
N GLU A 285 12.36 -8.83 27.78
CA GLU A 285 13.09 -8.12 28.86
C GLU A 285 14.50 -8.70 29.06
N ASP A 286 14.68 -10.01 28.83
CA ASP A 286 15.98 -10.69 28.98
C ASP A 286 16.94 -10.46 27.80
N VAL A 287 16.40 -10.38 26.59
CA VAL A 287 17.17 -10.21 25.34
C VAL A 287 16.55 -9.13 24.47
N LYS A 288 17.29 -8.03 24.32
CA LYS A 288 16.87 -6.91 23.49
C LYS A 288 17.34 -7.08 22.07
N LEU A 289 16.40 -7.16 21.13
CA LEU A 289 16.72 -7.21 19.71
C LEU A 289 16.96 -5.79 19.18
N LYS A 290 18.07 -5.60 18.47
CA LYS A 290 18.42 -4.32 17.88
C LYS A 290 18.73 -4.52 16.40
N VAL A 291 17.93 -3.88 15.55
CA VAL A 291 18.02 -3.96 14.09
C VAL A 291 18.63 -2.69 13.52
#